data_AF-A0A9E4LDL7-F1
#
_entry.id   AF-A0A9E4LDL7-F1
#
_cell.length_a   1.000
_cell.length_b   1.000
_cell.length_c   1.000
_cell.angle_alpha   90.00
_cell.angle_beta   90.00
_cell.angle_gamma   90.00
#
_symmetry.space_group_name_H-M   'P 1'
#
loop_
_entity.id
_entity.type
_entity.pdbx_description
1 polymer ?
#
loop_
_entity_poly.entity_id
_entity_poly.type
_entity_poly.pdbx_seq_one_letter_code
_entity_poly.pdbx_strand_id
1 'polypeptide(L)'
;MTISAASDTIYARFQETGVLLLPAQKAHRQSAKRNTRNMSVRRATRTAIGQARRAVADGLPESEEAVRKAMSLLDIAVRKGVFHKNNASRRKSRLAAALNRSRIG
;
A
#
# COMPACT_ATOMS: atom_id res chain seq x y z
N MET A 1 0.57 -3.93 49.37
CA MET A 1 0.14 -2.70 48.67
C MET A 1 1.34 -2.09 47.96
N THR A 2 1.64 -2.52 46.74
CA THR A 2 2.72 -1.96 45.90
C THR A 2 2.44 -2.26 44.42
N ILE A 3 1.40 -1.64 43.87
CA ILE A 3 1.27 -1.42 42.42
C ILE A 3 1.47 0.08 42.20
N SER A 4 2.65 0.61 42.53
CA SER A 4 2.90 2.06 42.46
C SER A 4 4.37 2.32 42.12
N ALA A 5 4.74 2.00 40.89
CA ALA A 5 6.01 2.39 40.30
C ALA A 5 5.88 2.58 38.77
N ALA A 6 4.90 1.92 38.14
CA ALA A 6 4.58 2.10 36.72
C ALA A 6 3.70 3.34 36.44
N SER A 7 3.03 3.89 37.46
CA SER A 7 2.27 5.14 37.35
C SER A 7 3.18 6.37 37.24
N ASP A 8 4.34 6.35 37.87
CA ASP A 8 5.10 7.57 38.15
C ASP A 8 5.87 8.09 36.92
N THR A 9 6.20 7.24 35.94
CA THR A 9 6.92 7.68 34.73
C THR A 9 6.01 8.31 33.67
N ILE A 10 4.72 7.98 33.67
CA ILE A 10 3.75 8.56 32.72
C ILE A 10 3.28 9.93 33.23
N TYR A 11 3.03 10.06 34.54
CA TYR A 11 2.63 11.33 35.15
C TYR A 11 3.79 12.33 35.28
N ALA A 12 5.02 11.89 35.54
CA ALA A 12 6.17 12.80 35.62
C ALA A 12 6.44 13.53 34.28
N ARG A 13 6.27 12.83 33.14
CA ARG A 13 6.47 13.41 31.80
C ARG A 13 5.37 14.39 31.37
N PHE A 14 4.21 14.36 32.03
CA PHE A 14 3.10 15.29 31.81
C PHE A 14 3.37 16.67 32.42
N GLN A 15 4.00 16.72 33.59
CA GLN A 15 4.27 17.97 34.32
C GLN A 15 5.27 18.89 33.60
N GLU A 16 6.15 18.34 32.75
CA GLU A 16 7.17 19.12 32.03
C GLU A 16 6.74 19.62 30.64
N THR A 17 5.76 18.99 29.99
CA THR A 17 5.47 19.22 28.56
C THR A 17 4.04 19.67 28.26
N GLY A 18 3.13 19.62 29.24
CA GLY A 18 1.75 20.11 29.11
C GLY A 18 0.84 19.31 28.16
N VAL A 19 1.26 18.15 27.64
CA VAL A 19 0.45 17.34 26.72
C VAL A 19 0.49 15.84 27.06
N LEU A 20 -0.65 15.29 27.49
CA LEU A 20 -0.86 13.83 27.67
C LEU A 20 -1.00 13.15 26.31
N LEU A 21 0.12 12.75 25.72
CA LEU A 21 0.10 12.06 24.44
C LEU A 21 -0.13 10.57 24.65
N LEU A 22 -1.41 10.20 24.80
CA LEU A 22 -1.86 8.81 25.00
C LEU A 22 -1.36 7.89 23.86
N PRO A 23 -1.02 6.61 24.14
CA PRO A 23 -0.56 5.65 23.13
C PRO A 23 -1.47 5.55 21.91
N ALA A 24 -2.79 5.63 22.12
CA ALA A 24 -3.80 5.64 21.07
C ALA A 24 -3.66 6.86 20.13
N GLN A 25 -3.47 8.06 20.68
CA GLN A 25 -3.30 9.28 19.89
C GLN A 25 -2.00 9.24 19.07
N LYS A 26 -0.92 8.69 19.63
CA LYS A 26 0.35 8.47 18.92
C LYS A 26 0.16 7.51 17.74
N ALA A 27 -0.50 6.38 17.98
CA ALA A 27 -0.78 5.38 16.95
C ALA A 27 -1.63 5.97 15.82
N HIS A 28 -2.65 6.78 16.15
CA HIS A 28 -3.48 7.47 15.15
C HIS A 28 -2.65 8.39 14.25
N ARG A 29 -1.80 9.25 14.82
CA ARG A 29 -0.92 10.13 14.03
C ARG A 29 0.04 9.36 13.13
N GLN A 30 0.60 8.26 13.62
CA GLN A 30 1.49 7.40 12.81
C GLN A 30 0.71 6.71 11.67
N SER A 31 -0.50 6.24 11.94
CA SER A 31 -1.40 5.64 10.96
C SER A 31 -1.74 6.63 9.85
N ALA A 32 -2.14 7.86 10.18
CA ALA A 32 -2.44 8.91 9.21
C ALA A 32 -1.24 9.19 8.30
N LYS A 33 -0.03 9.34 8.87
CA LYS A 33 1.21 9.54 8.09
C LYS A 33 1.54 8.37 7.17
N ARG A 34 1.30 7.13 7.61
CA ARG A 34 1.50 5.93 6.77
C ARG A 34 0.44 5.85 5.67
N ASN A 35 -0.81 6.18 5.98
CA ASN A 35 -1.90 6.16 5.02
C ASN A 35 -1.66 7.13 3.86
N THR A 36 -1.27 8.37 4.14
CA THR A 36 -0.98 9.36 3.07
C THR A 36 0.13 8.89 2.12
N ARG A 37 1.21 8.31 2.66
CA ARG A 37 2.30 7.74 1.83
C ARG A 37 1.85 6.53 1.02
N ASN A 38 1.08 5.63 1.64
CA ASN A 38 0.61 4.43 0.97
C ASN A 38 -0.48 4.74 -0.06
N MET A 39 -1.25 5.81 0.13
CA MET A 39 -2.35 6.19 -0.74
C MET A 39 -1.86 6.50 -2.16
N SER A 40 -0.80 7.28 -2.32
CA SER A 40 -0.30 7.66 -3.66
C SER A 40 0.15 6.43 -4.45
N VAL A 41 0.98 5.58 -3.84
CA VAL A 41 1.48 4.33 -4.44
C VAL A 41 0.32 3.39 -4.77
N ARG A 42 -0.62 3.20 -3.84
CA ARG A 42 -1.79 2.33 -4.02
C ARG A 42 -2.67 2.82 -5.16
N ARG A 43 -2.94 4.13 -5.25
CA ARG A 43 -3.75 4.74 -6.31
C ARG A 43 -3.06 4.57 -7.67
N ALA A 44 -1.80 4.99 -7.79
CA ALA A 44 -1.04 4.85 -9.04
C ALA A 44 -1.01 3.41 -9.56
N THR A 45 -0.75 2.45 -8.66
CA THR A 45 -0.73 1.01 -9.02
C THR A 45 -2.12 0.53 -9.49
N ARG A 46 -3.19 0.92 -8.79
CA ARG A 46 -4.56 0.55 -9.17
C ARG A 46 -4.95 1.14 -10.53
N THR A 47 -4.61 2.41 -10.77
CA THR A 47 -4.87 3.08 -12.05
C THR A 47 -4.15 2.36 -13.19
N ALA A 48 -2.86 2.05 -13.04
CA ALA A 48 -2.10 1.33 -14.06
C ALA A 48 -2.67 -0.07 -14.36
N ILE A 49 -3.10 -0.80 -13.33
CA ILE A 49 -3.78 -2.10 -13.53
C ILE A 49 -5.10 -1.93 -14.29
N GLY A 50 -5.88 -0.89 -13.99
CA GLY A 50 -7.12 -0.58 -14.69
C GLY A 50 -6.88 -0.26 -16.17
N GLN A 51 -5.88 0.58 -16.44
CA GLN A 51 -5.45 0.92 -17.80
C GLN A 51 -4.99 -0.31 -18.58
N ALA A 52 -4.14 -1.15 -17.99
CA ALA A 52 -3.68 -2.38 -18.62
C ALA A 52 -4.84 -3.34 -18.96
N ARG A 53 -5.84 -3.45 -18.06
CA ARG A 53 -7.01 -4.30 -18.33
C ARG A 53 -7.88 -3.77 -19.46
N ARG A 54 -8.08 -2.46 -19.54
CA ARG A 54 -8.82 -1.83 -20.64
C ARG A 54 -8.09 -2.03 -21.95
N ALA A 55 -6.80 -1.70 -21.99
CA ALA A 55 -5.99 -1.88 -23.20
C ALA A 55 -5.97 -3.32 -23.73
N VAL A 56 -5.93 -4.32 -22.83
CA VAL A 56 -6.04 -5.74 -23.21
C VAL A 56 -7.44 -6.10 -23.68
N ALA A 57 -8.50 -5.55 -23.09
CA ALA A 57 -9.87 -5.81 -23.50
C ALA A 57 -10.21 -5.17 -24.87
N ASP A 58 -9.67 -3.98 -25.12
CA ASP A 58 -9.89 -3.20 -26.33
C ASP A 58 -8.96 -3.62 -27.49
N GLY A 59 -8.04 -4.59 -27.26
CA GLY A 59 -7.13 -5.10 -28.28
C GLY A 59 -6.07 -4.08 -28.74
N LEU A 60 -5.76 -3.08 -27.92
CA LEU A 60 -4.85 -1.99 -28.30
C LEU A 60 -3.41 -2.50 -28.51
N PRO A 61 -2.66 -1.96 -29.49
CA PRO A 61 -1.27 -2.36 -29.71
C PRO A 61 -0.37 -2.02 -28.52
N GLU A 62 -0.71 -1.00 -27.72
CA GLU A 62 0.02 -0.60 -26.51
C GLU A 62 -0.29 -1.49 -25.29
N SER A 63 -1.14 -2.51 -25.43
CA SER A 63 -1.58 -3.38 -24.34
C SER A 63 -0.40 -4.07 -23.63
N GLU A 64 0.62 -4.51 -24.37
CA GLU A 64 1.82 -5.12 -23.79
C GLU A 64 2.60 -4.16 -22.91
N GLU A 65 2.81 -2.93 -23.38
CA GLU A 65 3.56 -1.90 -22.65
C GLU A 65 2.80 -1.48 -21.39
N ALA A 66 1.47 -1.31 -21.49
CA ALA A 66 0.62 -1.01 -20.37
C ALA A 66 0.69 -2.12 -19.29
N VAL A 67 0.69 -3.39 -19.71
CA VAL A 67 0.84 -4.54 -18.80
C VAL A 67 2.23 -4.55 -18.16
N ARG A 68 3.32 -4.34 -18.92
CA ARG A 68 4.69 -4.27 -18.37
C ARG A 68 4.81 -3.14 -17.33
N LYS A 69 4.27 -1.96 -17.63
CA LYS A 69 4.25 -0.81 -16.71
C LYS A 69 3.48 -1.13 -15.42
N ALA A 70 2.31 -1.77 -15.53
CA ALA A 70 1.53 -2.19 -14.37
C ALA A 70 2.28 -3.23 -13.50
N MET A 71 3.01 -4.17 -14.12
CA MET A 71 3.84 -5.14 -13.41
C MET A 71 4.99 -4.48 -12.65
N SER A 72 5.69 -3.52 -13.27
CA SER A 72 6.78 -2.76 -12.62
C SER A 72 6.27 -1.96 -11.42
N LEU A 73 5.13 -1.27 -11.55
CA LEU A 73 4.53 -0.53 -10.45
C LEU A 73 4.09 -1.43 -9.29
N LEU A 74 3.60 -2.65 -9.60
CA LEU A 74 3.30 -3.65 -8.57
C LEU A 74 4.55 -4.04 -7.77
N ASP A 75 5.69 -4.24 -8.42
CA ASP A 75 6.94 -4.58 -7.74
C ASP A 75 7.47 -3.45 -6.87
N ILE A 76 7.41 -2.21 -7.37
CA ILE A 76 7.75 -1.04 -6.58
C ILE A 76 6.84 -0.94 -5.35
N ALA A 77 5.54 -1.21 -5.51
CA ALA A 77 4.59 -1.18 -4.41
C ALA A 77 4.82 -2.30 -3.38
N VAL A 78 5.34 -3.47 -3.78
CA VAL A 78 5.79 -4.52 -2.86
C VAL A 78 7.05 -4.09 -2.11
N ARG A 79 8.05 -3.53 -2.82
CA ARG A 79 9.28 -3.01 -2.18
C ARG A 79 8.97 -1.92 -1.16
N LYS A 80 7.97 -1.08 -1.42
CA LYS A 80 7.48 -0.05 -0.49
C LYS A 80 6.58 -0.59 0.63
N GLY A 81 6.31 -1.90 0.67
CA GLY A 81 5.48 -2.54 1.69
C GLY A 81 3.98 -2.24 1.60
N VAL A 82 3.51 -1.71 0.46
CA VAL A 82 2.08 -1.33 0.27
C VAL A 82 1.23 -2.55 -0.12
N PHE A 83 1.81 -3.51 -0.85
CA PHE A 83 1.18 -4.79 -1.16
C PHE A 83 2.05 -5.95 -0.69
N HIS A 84 1.40 -7.01 -0.22
CA HIS A 84 2.07 -8.26 0.08
C HIS A 84 2.50 -8.97 -1.22
N LYS A 85 3.66 -9.67 -1.19
CA LYS A 85 4.23 -10.38 -2.34
C LYS A 85 3.22 -11.27 -3.06
N ASN A 86 2.47 -12.10 -2.33
CA ASN A 86 1.47 -13.00 -2.91
C ASN A 86 0.31 -12.25 -3.59
N ASN A 87 -0.08 -11.07 -3.08
CA ASN A 87 -1.12 -10.27 -3.73
C ASN A 87 -0.62 -9.71 -5.06
N ALA A 88 0.63 -9.23 -5.10
CA ALA A 88 1.26 -8.79 -6.34
C ALA A 88 1.41 -9.94 -7.34
N SER A 89 1.91 -11.12 -6.93
CA SER A 89 2.06 -12.29 -7.80
C SER A 89 0.73 -12.73 -8.41
N ARG A 90 -0.35 -12.79 -7.63
CA ARG A 90 -1.69 -13.10 -8.15
C ARG A 90 -2.17 -12.09 -9.20
N ARG A 91 -1.89 -10.80 -8.99
CA ARG A 91 -2.28 -9.75 -9.95
C ARG A 91 -1.46 -9.83 -11.23
N LYS A 92 -0.15 -10.07 -11.14
CA LYS A 92 0.71 -10.28 -12.31
C LYS A 92 0.26 -11.48 -13.14
N SER A 93 0.02 -12.62 -12.49
CA SER A 93 -0.47 -13.83 -13.15
C SER A 93 -1.78 -13.58 -13.89
N ARG A 94 -2.75 -12.87 -13.28
CA ARG A 94 -4.01 -12.52 -13.94
C ARG A 94 -3.84 -11.61 -15.15
N LEU A 95 -2.93 -10.63 -15.09
CA LEU A 95 -2.64 -9.74 -16.22
C LEU A 95 -1.97 -10.50 -17.38
N ALA A 96 -0.99 -11.35 -17.07
CA ALA A 96 -0.31 -12.18 -18.05
C ALA A 96 -1.29 -13.15 -18.73
N ALA A 97 -2.16 -13.81 -17.95
CA ALA A 97 -3.17 -14.70 -18.50
C ALA A 97 -4.19 -13.97 -19.39
N ALA A 98 -4.57 -12.73 -19.04
CA ALA A 98 -5.46 -11.94 -19.87
C ALA A 98 -4.81 -11.56 -21.22
N LEU A 99 -3.55 -11.10 -21.19
CA LEU A 99 -2.80 -10.78 -22.39
C LEU A 99 -2.61 -12.00 -23.29
N ASN A 100 -2.28 -13.16 -22.72
CA ASN A 100 -2.11 -14.39 -23.49
C ASN A 100 -3.41 -14.84 -24.14
N ARG A 101 -4.56 -14.76 -23.44
CA ARG A 101 -5.86 -15.07 -24.04
C ARG A 101 -6.18 -14.16 -25.22
N SER A 102 -5.90 -12.86 -25.10
CA SER A 102 -6.10 -11.88 -26.18
C SER A 102 -5.20 -12.08 -27.40
N ARG A 103 -4.10 -12.84 -27.28
CA ARG A 103 -3.20 -13.15 -28.41
C ARG A 103 -3.59 -14.42 -29.16
N ILE A 104 -4.27 -15.34 -28.48
CA ILE A 104 -4.60 -16.68 -28.99
C ILE A 104 -5.99 -16.70 -29.64
N GLY A 105 -6.92 -15.88 -29.13
CA GLY A 105 -8.23 -15.65 -29.78
C GLY A 105 -8.19 -14.40 -30.63
#